data_AF-A0A0D0TT73-F1
#
_entry.id   AF-A0A0D0TT73-F1
#
_cell.length_a   1.000
_cell.length_b   1.000
_cell.length_c   1.000
_cell.angle_alpha   90.00
_cell.angle_beta   90.00
_cell.angle_gamma   90.00
#
_symmetry.space_group_name_H-M   'P 1'
#
loop_
_entity.id
_entity.type
_entity.pdbx_description
1 polymer ?
#
loop_
_entity_poly.entity_id
_entity_poly.type
_entity_poly.pdbx_seq_one_letter_code
_entity_poly.pdbx_strand_id
1 'polypeptide(L)'
;MPLNLPFSSALKLPLPRRFIILILSASILILFLHTFAPSTLPPVLTPNLQHHEPDASYFSPSKWLPPILNPNAPTRPLEFDEEGQCLFLSPFDALSAAEKARAQVLSLNEISPGIVRAEAPPAEGTDADPDFDDEFSELSNATRKMPPGLTHPILGLLRDGEAKWNSMLARQSQTLEEAVNVYIERWGRKPPKGFDEWWHFAKANNVLLPDEYDAIMNSLLPFYALPIETLKERLTEAEKIPETFTLIVHDGKVELQWNDDYSRDTWWASRPRADSQINLMEPFIKHIGTFRATFTIHDQPSVLLDYERQKELLTAARQGKISTHPNEIDRAEQNWKKACAPDSPLNKGEEELEASDSFISSHLAAMDICQHPSYLENHGMLLEKKNSDTHPKPHTKLYPILVPSKTALNGDIPVTPIGKDGRRDDVGHDPEWSRKSGKLYWRGLATGLQHNKKAGAKWRQSHRERLHFLANDKSDAYTEVLSPVGSSGEAELAQMPLKELACRWKLAM
;
A
#
# COMPACT_ATOMS: atom_id res chain seq x y z
N MET A 1 -12.81 76.66 8.38
CA MET A 1 -12.03 76.48 9.61
C MET A 1 -10.86 75.53 9.33
N PRO A 2 -9.61 75.96 9.53
CA PRO A 2 -8.43 75.11 9.32
C PRO A 2 -8.28 74.13 10.49
N LEU A 3 -7.98 72.85 10.22
CA LEU A 3 -7.56 71.89 11.24
C LEU A 3 -6.05 72.06 11.48
N ASN A 4 -5.66 72.42 12.69
CA ASN A 4 -4.27 72.36 13.13
C ASN A 4 -3.93 70.91 13.49
N LEU A 5 -3.01 70.28 12.76
CA LEU A 5 -2.44 68.99 13.10
C LEU A 5 -1.25 69.17 14.05
N PRO A 6 -1.04 68.29 15.05
CA PRO A 6 -0.16 68.55 16.20
C PRO A 6 1.34 68.29 15.95
N PHE A 7 1.81 68.28 14.70
CA PHE A 7 3.21 67.93 14.41
C PHE A 7 3.88 68.98 13.50
N SER A 8 4.99 69.56 13.96
CA SER A 8 5.81 70.49 13.20
C SER A 8 6.63 69.74 12.14
N SER A 9 6.21 69.81 10.89
CA SER A 9 7.04 69.37 9.75
C SER A 9 8.16 70.40 9.48
N ALA A 10 9.38 69.92 9.24
CA ALA A 10 10.59 70.72 9.01
C ALA A 10 10.55 71.62 7.76
N LEU A 11 9.49 71.56 6.93
CA LEU A 11 9.42 72.26 5.65
C LEU A 11 8.29 73.31 5.52
N LYS A 12 7.54 73.64 6.59
CA LYS A 12 6.55 74.76 6.65
C LYS A 12 5.80 75.07 5.33
N LEU A 13 5.30 74.04 4.63
CA LEU A 13 4.44 74.22 3.45
C LEU A 13 3.00 73.82 3.81
N PRO A 14 2.00 74.70 3.57
CA PRO A 14 0.62 74.39 3.86
C PRO A 14 0.09 73.36 2.85
N LEU A 15 -0.20 72.15 3.32
CA LEU A 15 -0.81 71.10 2.49
C LEU A 15 -2.28 71.47 2.18
N PRO A 16 -2.68 71.58 0.90
CA PRO A 16 -4.04 71.92 0.53
C PRO A 16 -5.01 70.86 1.07
N ARG A 17 -6.20 71.28 1.54
CA ARG A 17 -7.22 70.40 2.14
C ARG A 17 -7.59 69.20 1.23
N ARG A 18 -7.49 69.36 -0.09
CA ARG A 18 -7.68 68.29 -1.09
C ARG A 18 -6.64 67.18 -0.98
N PHE A 19 -5.40 67.49 -0.63
CA PHE A 19 -4.35 66.49 -0.41
C PHE A 19 -4.59 65.67 0.86
N ILE A 20 -5.08 66.30 1.93
CA ILE A 20 -5.41 65.57 3.17
C ILE A 20 -6.58 64.59 2.93
N ILE A 21 -7.59 65.01 2.16
CA ILE A 21 -8.71 64.15 1.78
C ILE A 21 -8.25 63.00 0.88
N LEU A 22 -7.38 63.27 -0.11
CA LEU A 22 -6.81 62.23 -0.98
C LEU A 22 -6.01 61.21 -0.19
N ILE A 23 -5.17 61.66 0.76
CA ILE A 23 -4.37 60.77 1.61
C ILE A 23 -5.28 59.91 2.49
N LEU A 24 -6.29 60.50 3.14
CA LEU A 24 -7.23 59.74 3.97
C LEU A 24 -8.06 58.75 3.14
N SER A 25 -8.47 59.13 1.94
CA SER A 25 -9.24 58.26 1.04
C SER A 25 -8.38 57.09 0.54
N ALA A 26 -7.12 57.33 0.21
CA ALA A 26 -6.16 56.30 -0.16
C ALA A 26 -5.87 55.35 1.02
N SER A 27 -5.68 55.88 2.23
CA SER A 27 -5.48 55.05 3.43
C SER A 27 -6.69 54.19 3.77
N ILE A 28 -7.91 54.71 3.60
CA ILE A 28 -9.15 53.93 3.79
C ILE A 28 -9.26 52.84 2.72
N LEU A 29 -8.94 53.14 1.46
CA LEU A 29 -8.94 52.14 0.37
C LEU A 29 -7.91 51.04 0.63
N ILE A 30 -6.70 51.40 1.11
CA ILE A 30 -5.65 50.45 1.47
C ILE A 30 -6.10 49.59 2.65
N LEU A 31 -6.66 50.18 3.72
CA LEU A 31 -7.18 49.43 4.86
C LEU A 31 -8.34 48.52 4.45
N PHE A 32 -9.24 48.96 3.57
CA PHE A 32 -10.34 48.16 3.05
C PHE A 32 -9.84 47.01 2.18
N LEU A 33 -8.86 47.23 1.30
CA LEU A 33 -8.19 46.17 0.55
C LEU A 33 -7.45 45.20 1.48
N HIS A 34 -6.83 45.69 2.55
CA HIS A 34 -6.08 44.84 3.48
C HIS A 34 -6.97 44.00 4.39
N THR A 35 -8.18 44.47 4.69
CA THR A 35 -9.14 43.81 5.59
C THR A 35 -10.21 43.00 4.86
N PHE A 36 -10.55 43.36 3.61
CA PHE A 36 -11.65 42.76 2.86
C PHE A 36 -11.26 42.21 1.47
N ALA A 37 -9.99 42.24 1.04
CA ALA A 37 -9.58 41.50 -0.16
C ALA A 37 -9.23 40.03 0.21
N PRO A 38 -10.07 39.05 -0.14
CA PRO A 38 -9.71 37.64 0.01
C PRO A 38 -8.56 37.32 -0.96
N SER A 39 -7.44 36.84 -0.41
CA SER A 39 -6.55 35.78 -0.96
C SER A 39 -6.42 35.63 -2.50
N THR A 40 -6.40 36.71 -3.28
CA THR A 40 -6.37 36.66 -4.76
C THR A 40 -5.40 37.66 -5.39
N LEU A 41 -4.37 38.11 -4.66
CA LEU A 41 -3.28 38.88 -5.25
C LEU A 41 -2.10 37.98 -5.66
N PRO A 42 -1.48 38.23 -6.83
CA PRO A 42 -0.41 37.40 -7.37
C PRO A 42 0.88 37.44 -6.52
N PRO A 43 1.76 36.43 -6.63
CA PRO A 43 2.78 36.05 -5.63
C PRO A 43 3.93 37.05 -5.41
N VAL A 44 3.92 38.21 -6.04
CA VAL A 44 5.07 39.12 -6.11
C VAL A 44 5.22 40.00 -4.85
N LEU A 45 4.27 39.97 -3.90
CA LEU A 45 4.23 40.90 -2.77
C LEU A 45 4.28 40.24 -1.37
N THR A 46 4.54 38.94 -1.25
CA THR A 46 4.66 38.22 0.04
C THR A 46 6.00 37.46 0.15
N PRO A 47 7.14 38.14 0.42
CA PRO A 47 8.46 37.51 0.37
C PRO A 47 8.75 36.48 1.47
N ASN A 48 7.85 36.30 2.47
CA ASN A 48 8.14 35.57 3.70
C ASN A 48 7.10 34.52 4.11
N LEU A 49 6.25 34.06 3.19
CA LEU A 49 5.52 32.81 3.38
C LEU A 49 6.23 31.73 2.55
N GLN A 50 6.62 30.62 3.19
CA GLN A 50 7.03 29.40 2.51
C GLN A 50 5.81 28.79 1.80
N HIS A 51 5.35 29.44 0.74
CA HIS A 51 4.49 28.79 -0.24
C HIS A 51 5.39 27.96 -1.14
N HIS A 52 5.15 26.66 -1.13
CA HIS A 52 5.71 25.73 -2.10
C HIS A 52 5.53 26.29 -3.53
N GLU A 53 6.66 26.62 -4.15
CA GLU A 53 6.89 26.88 -5.59
C GLU A 53 5.78 27.60 -6.38
N PRO A 54 5.85 28.94 -6.52
CA PRO A 54 4.89 29.72 -7.31
C PRO A 54 5.09 29.69 -8.84
N ASP A 55 6.04 28.90 -9.39
CA ASP A 55 6.35 28.87 -10.85
C ASP A 55 6.27 27.46 -11.48
N ALA A 56 5.50 26.55 -10.91
CA ALA A 56 5.29 25.24 -11.55
C ALA A 56 4.16 25.33 -12.58
N SER A 57 4.49 25.68 -13.82
CA SER A 57 3.54 25.50 -14.92
C SER A 57 3.10 24.03 -14.97
N TYR A 58 1.79 23.82 -15.14
CA TYR A 58 1.13 22.51 -15.23
C TYR A 58 1.74 21.60 -16.32
N PHE A 59 2.51 22.18 -17.25
CA PHE A 59 3.07 21.50 -18.43
C PHE A 59 4.51 21.01 -18.28
N SER A 60 5.15 21.09 -17.12
CA SER A 60 6.55 20.63 -17.01
C SER A 60 6.65 19.09 -16.98
N PRO A 61 7.26 18.43 -17.99
CA PRO A 61 7.45 16.98 -18.00
C PRO A 61 8.35 16.49 -16.87
N SER A 62 9.18 17.38 -16.31
CA SER A 62 10.14 17.06 -15.26
C SER A 62 9.53 16.89 -13.86
N LYS A 63 8.22 17.15 -13.69
CA LYS A 63 7.53 17.08 -12.38
C LYS A 63 6.68 15.82 -12.19
N TRP A 64 6.21 15.23 -13.29
CA TRP A 64 5.22 14.14 -13.27
C TRP A 64 5.79 12.79 -13.66
N LEU A 65 6.86 12.80 -14.42
CA LEU A 65 7.62 11.60 -14.66
C LEU A 65 8.32 11.26 -13.34
N PRO A 66 8.03 10.10 -12.71
CA PRO A 66 8.90 9.63 -11.64
C PRO A 66 10.35 9.70 -12.18
N PRO A 67 11.38 10.04 -11.37
CA PRO A 67 12.72 10.34 -11.87
C PRO A 67 13.29 9.35 -12.91
N ILE A 68 12.84 8.09 -12.86
CA ILE A 68 13.00 7.03 -13.87
C ILE A 68 12.61 7.44 -15.32
N LEU A 69 11.48 8.12 -15.53
CA LEU A 69 11.02 8.51 -16.87
C LEU A 69 11.48 9.91 -17.27
N ASN A 70 12.16 10.66 -16.39
CA ASN A 70 12.70 11.98 -16.73
C ASN A 70 14.09 11.80 -17.40
N PRO A 71 14.21 12.02 -18.72
CA PRO A 71 15.48 11.82 -19.44
C PRO A 71 16.59 12.78 -19.00
N ASN A 72 16.26 13.81 -18.22
CA ASN A 72 17.20 14.82 -17.72
C ASN A 72 17.66 14.57 -16.27
N ALA A 73 17.35 13.42 -15.66
CA ALA A 73 17.83 13.09 -14.33
C ALA A 73 19.37 12.89 -14.35
N PRO A 74 20.15 13.61 -13.51
CA PRO A 74 21.61 13.68 -13.62
C PRO A 74 22.35 12.37 -13.33
N THR A 75 21.70 11.41 -12.68
CA THR A 75 22.19 10.05 -12.46
C THR A 75 21.01 9.09 -12.52
N ARG A 76 21.04 8.13 -13.43
CA ARG A 76 20.05 7.07 -13.44
C ARG A 76 20.28 6.14 -12.24
N PRO A 77 19.23 5.76 -11.52
CA PRO A 77 19.36 4.86 -10.38
C PRO A 77 19.86 3.47 -10.82
N LEU A 78 20.66 2.78 -9.99
CA LEU A 78 21.22 1.44 -10.28
C LEU A 78 20.14 0.37 -10.55
N GLU A 79 18.91 0.64 -10.12
CA GLU A 79 17.76 -0.23 -10.34
C GLU A 79 17.20 -0.12 -11.77
N PHE A 80 17.83 0.65 -12.67
CA PHE A 80 17.42 0.82 -14.05
C PHE A 80 18.59 0.60 -15.03
N ASP A 81 18.30 -0.02 -16.18
CA ASP A 81 19.27 -0.21 -17.25
C ASP A 81 19.50 1.05 -18.11
N GLU A 82 20.36 0.93 -19.12
CA GLU A 82 20.69 2.01 -20.06
C GLU A 82 19.50 2.44 -20.92
N GLU A 83 18.47 1.60 -21.00
CA GLU A 83 17.19 1.82 -21.66
C GLU A 83 16.10 2.37 -20.72
N GLY A 84 16.38 2.46 -19.41
CA GLY A 84 15.46 2.96 -18.40
C GLY A 84 14.43 1.93 -17.92
N GLN A 85 14.60 0.64 -18.23
CA GLN A 85 13.78 -0.42 -17.67
C GLN A 85 14.24 -0.78 -16.26
N CYS A 86 13.29 -1.15 -15.41
CA CYS A 86 13.57 -1.62 -14.06
C CYS A 86 14.36 -2.93 -14.14
N LEU A 87 15.59 -2.92 -13.65
CA LEU A 87 16.41 -4.10 -13.45
C LEU A 87 15.83 -4.86 -12.26
N PHE A 88 15.05 -5.92 -12.54
CA PHE A 88 14.82 -6.92 -11.52
C PHE A 88 16.16 -7.62 -11.23
N LEU A 89 16.72 -7.35 -10.06
CA LEU A 89 17.89 -8.05 -9.58
C LEU A 89 17.41 -9.30 -8.85
N SER A 90 17.55 -10.46 -9.49
CA SER A 90 17.25 -11.75 -8.86
C SER A 90 18.16 -11.97 -7.66
N PRO A 91 17.62 -12.07 -6.42
CA PRO A 91 18.43 -12.47 -5.28
C PRO A 91 18.85 -13.94 -5.37
N PHE A 92 18.12 -14.76 -6.15
CA PHE A 92 18.50 -16.14 -6.43
C PHE A 92 19.77 -16.20 -7.28
N ASP A 93 19.94 -15.27 -8.23
CA ASP A 93 21.14 -15.24 -9.07
C ASP A 93 22.42 -14.92 -8.30
N ALA A 94 22.31 -14.15 -7.22
CA ALA A 94 23.41 -13.82 -6.32
C ALA A 94 23.91 -15.00 -5.48
N LEU A 95 23.18 -16.11 -5.45
CA LEU A 95 23.61 -17.33 -4.74
C LEU A 95 24.82 -17.98 -5.43
N SER A 96 25.73 -18.54 -4.63
CA SER A 96 26.80 -19.39 -5.12
C SER A 96 26.26 -20.66 -5.78
N ALA A 97 27.07 -21.32 -6.61
CA ALA A 97 26.68 -22.58 -7.24
C ALA A 97 26.27 -23.66 -6.22
N ALA A 98 26.92 -23.70 -5.05
CA ALA A 98 26.58 -24.63 -3.97
C ALA A 98 25.24 -24.29 -3.31
N GLU A 99 24.95 -23.02 -3.07
CA GLU A 99 23.66 -22.57 -2.53
C GLU A 99 22.52 -22.83 -3.51
N LYS A 100 22.74 -22.60 -4.82
CA LYS A 100 21.76 -22.94 -5.87
C LYS A 100 21.48 -24.43 -5.91
N ALA A 101 22.51 -25.28 -5.87
CA ALA A 101 22.34 -26.74 -5.85
C ALA A 101 21.53 -27.19 -4.62
N ARG A 102 21.78 -26.59 -3.46
CA ARG A 102 21.01 -26.87 -2.23
C ARG A 102 19.57 -26.39 -2.31
N ALA A 103 19.35 -25.20 -2.87
CA ALA A 103 18.01 -24.68 -3.09
C ALA A 103 17.17 -25.65 -3.94
N GLN A 104 17.75 -26.33 -4.92
CA GLN A 104 17.02 -27.28 -5.77
C GLN A 104 16.51 -28.52 -5.03
N VAL A 105 17.25 -29.02 -4.04
CA VAL A 105 16.87 -30.22 -3.27
C VAL A 105 16.06 -29.90 -2.01
N LEU A 106 15.94 -28.61 -1.65
CA LEU A 106 15.20 -28.20 -0.45
C LEU A 106 13.68 -28.34 -0.68
N SER A 107 13.05 -29.15 0.16
CA SER A 107 11.60 -29.29 0.22
C SER A 107 11.01 -28.34 1.27
N LEU A 108 9.94 -27.63 0.88
CA LEU A 108 9.22 -26.70 1.74
C LEU A 108 7.78 -27.21 1.93
N ASN A 109 7.43 -27.53 3.18
CA ASN A 109 6.09 -27.98 3.52
C ASN A 109 5.22 -26.82 3.96
N GLU A 110 4.04 -26.69 3.36
CA GLU A 110 3.02 -25.76 3.82
C GLU A 110 2.40 -26.27 5.12
N ILE A 111 2.53 -25.47 6.19
CA ILE A 111 1.95 -25.78 7.51
C ILE A 111 0.55 -25.17 7.63
N SER A 112 0.40 -23.97 7.08
CA SER A 112 -0.87 -23.24 6.97
C SER A 112 -0.79 -22.34 5.74
N PRO A 113 -1.93 -21.82 5.22
CA PRO A 113 -1.95 -21.09 3.95
C PRO A 113 -0.89 -19.99 3.84
N GLY A 114 0.08 -20.15 2.94
CA GLY A 114 1.17 -19.19 2.73
C GLY A 114 2.28 -19.17 3.79
N ILE A 115 2.27 -20.13 4.72
CA ILE A 115 3.30 -20.35 5.74
C ILE A 115 3.93 -21.73 5.51
N VAL A 116 5.24 -21.76 5.35
CA VAL A 116 6.01 -22.98 5.07
C VAL A 116 7.09 -23.21 6.11
N ARG A 117 7.57 -24.45 6.19
CA ARG A 117 8.77 -24.85 6.92
C ARG A 117 9.64 -25.72 6.02
N ALA A 118 10.96 -25.60 6.14
CA ALA A 118 11.86 -26.53 5.48
C ALA A 118 11.73 -27.92 6.08
N GLU A 119 11.62 -28.93 5.23
CA GLU A 119 11.77 -30.31 5.70
C GLU A 119 13.18 -30.51 6.24
N ALA A 120 13.27 -31.12 7.42
CA ALA A 120 14.55 -31.56 7.91
C ALA A 120 15.08 -32.63 6.94
N PRO A 121 16.37 -32.56 6.55
CA PRO A 121 17.01 -33.68 5.87
C PRO A 121 16.74 -34.96 6.67
N PRO A 122 16.34 -36.09 6.06
CA PRO A 122 16.14 -37.33 6.80
C PRO A 122 17.36 -37.60 7.70
N ALA A 123 17.09 -37.77 8.99
CA ALA A 123 18.12 -38.14 9.96
C ALA A 123 18.81 -39.41 9.44
N GLU A 124 20.15 -39.41 9.46
CA GLU A 124 21.02 -40.48 8.94
C GLU A 124 20.33 -41.86 8.96
N GLY A 125 20.14 -42.42 7.76
CA GLY A 125 19.34 -43.62 7.55
C GLY A 125 19.74 -44.80 8.43
N THR A 126 18.77 -45.34 9.14
CA THR A 126 18.77 -46.77 9.46
C THR A 126 18.07 -47.50 8.31
N ASP A 127 18.76 -47.64 7.19
CA ASP A 127 18.24 -48.39 6.04
C ASP A 127 18.79 -49.81 6.13
N ALA A 128 18.00 -50.72 6.68
CA ALA A 128 18.21 -52.16 6.59
C ALA A 128 17.42 -52.77 5.42
N ASP A 129 17.25 -52.02 4.33
CA ASP A 129 16.56 -52.52 3.13
C ASP A 129 17.29 -52.07 1.84
N PRO A 130 17.89 -52.98 1.04
CA PRO A 130 18.72 -52.63 -0.10
C PRO A 130 17.96 -52.39 -1.42
N ASP A 131 16.65 -52.63 -1.49
CA ASP A 131 15.97 -52.92 -2.77
C ASP A 131 14.84 -51.95 -3.18
N PHE A 132 14.87 -50.68 -2.78
CA PHE A 132 13.92 -49.67 -3.29
C PHE A 132 14.60 -48.54 -4.07
N ASP A 133 14.42 -48.63 -5.39
CA ASP A 133 14.29 -47.57 -6.41
C ASP A 133 15.31 -46.41 -6.38
N ASP A 134 16.14 -46.32 -7.43
CA ASP A 134 17.30 -45.41 -7.60
C ASP A 134 17.04 -43.91 -7.29
N GLU A 135 15.80 -43.45 -7.39
CA GLU A 135 15.42 -42.05 -7.12
C GLU A 135 15.53 -41.69 -5.62
N PHE A 136 15.21 -42.62 -4.72
CA PHE A 136 15.33 -42.40 -3.27
C PHE A 136 16.79 -42.45 -2.80
N SER A 137 17.63 -43.21 -3.50
CA SER A 137 19.07 -43.34 -3.21
C SER A 137 19.84 -42.06 -3.55
N GLU A 138 19.52 -41.37 -4.64
CA GLU A 138 20.17 -40.11 -5.00
C GLU A 138 19.81 -38.98 -4.02
N LEU A 139 18.52 -38.83 -3.68
CA LEU A 139 18.05 -37.88 -2.67
C LEU A 139 18.63 -38.19 -1.29
N SER A 140 18.64 -39.46 -0.87
CA SER A 140 19.26 -39.89 0.39
C SER A 140 20.76 -39.59 0.43
N ASN A 141 21.49 -39.85 -0.67
CA ASN A 141 22.92 -39.55 -0.77
C ASN A 141 23.24 -38.05 -0.82
N ALA A 142 22.36 -37.23 -1.41
CA ALA A 142 22.49 -35.78 -1.40
C ALA A 142 22.26 -35.22 0.02
N THR A 143 21.25 -35.75 0.72
CA THR A 143 20.93 -35.42 2.11
C THR A 143 22.09 -35.74 3.06
N ARG A 144 22.73 -36.91 2.93
CA ARG A 144 23.89 -37.31 3.76
C ARG A 144 25.12 -36.40 3.64
N LYS A 145 25.19 -35.57 2.61
CA LYS A 145 26.27 -34.57 2.42
C LYS A 145 25.95 -33.22 3.07
N MET A 146 24.74 -33.03 3.60
CA MET A 146 24.33 -31.78 4.23
C MET A 146 24.91 -31.67 5.65
N PRO A 147 25.38 -30.48 6.08
CA PRO A 147 25.87 -30.29 7.44
C PRO A 147 24.77 -30.53 8.49
N PRO A 148 25.13 -30.93 9.73
CA PRO A 148 24.16 -31.00 10.83
C PRO A 148 23.54 -29.61 11.09
N GLY A 149 22.21 -29.50 10.98
CA GLY A 149 21.44 -28.27 11.15
C GLY A 149 20.10 -28.30 10.40
N LEU A 150 19.27 -27.27 10.60
CA LEU A 150 18.08 -27.02 9.78
C LEU A 150 18.47 -26.12 8.62
N THR A 151 18.14 -26.51 7.39
CA THR A 151 18.35 -25.64 6.24
C THR A 151 17.39 -24.47 6.27
N HIS A 152 17.92 -23.24 6.17
CA HIS A 152 17.10 -22.04 6.21
C HIS A 152 16.18 -21.99 4.97
N PRO A 153 14.84 -21.85 5.12
CA PRO A 153 13.88 -21.90 4.01
C PRO A 153 14.10 -20.87 2.91
N ILE A 154 14.84 -19.79 3.21
CA ILE A 154 15.15 -18.71 2.26
C ILE A 154 15.69 -19.21 0.92
N LEU A 155 16.52 -20.26 0.89
CA LEU A 155 17.07 -20.77 -0.36
C LEU A 155 15.97 -21.33 -1.27
N GLY A 156 15.04 -22.11 -0.70
CA GLY A 156 13.88 -22.63 -1.42
C GLY A 156 12.89 -21.53 -1.82
N LEU A 157 12.64 -20.56 -0.93
CA LEU A 157 11.78 -19.42 -1.22
C LEU A 157 12.33 -18.55 -2.36
N LEU A 158 13.65 -18.35 -2.42
CA LEU A 158 14.32 -17.64 -3.51
C LEU A 158 14.19 -18.42 -4.83
N ARG A 159 14.38 -19.74 -4.82
CA ARG A 159 14.17 -20.61 -5.99
C ARG A 159 12.74 -20.50 -6.51
N ASP A 160 11.75 -20.62 -5.62
CA ASP A 160 10.33 -20.62 -5.99
C ASP A 160 9.90 -19.24 -6.49
N GLY A 161 10.42 -18.18 -5.87
CA GLY A 161 10.23 -16.79 -6.31
C GLY A 161 10.79 -16.54 -7.71
N GLU A 162 12.00 -17.03 -7.99
CA GLU A 162 12.65 -16.92 -9.31
C GLU A 162 11.85 -17.66 -10.39
N ALA A 163 11.43 -18.90 -10.11
CA ALA A 163 10.61 -19.69 -11.03
C ALA A 163 9.27 -18.98 -11.32
N LYS A 164 8.61 -18.44 -10.29
CA LYS A 164 7.36 -17.69 -10.42
C LYS A 164 7.55 -16.41 -11.25
N TRP A 165 8.61 -15.66 -11.00
CA TRP A 165 8.94 -14.43 -11.74
C TRP A 165 9.17 -14.72 -13.23
N ASN A 166 10.03 -15.70 -13.53
CA ASN A 166 10.36 -16.07 -14.91
C ASN A 166 9.14 -16.61 -15.67
N SER A 167 8.31 -17.43 -15.03
CA SER A 167 7.05 -17.90 -15.62
C SER A 167 6.09 -16.74 -15.91
N MET A 168 5.97 -15.78 -14.98
CA MET A 168 5.15 -14.59 -15.17
C MET A 168 5.66 -13.71 -16.31
N LEU A 169 6.96 -13.48 -16.44
CA LEU A 169 7.53 -12.72 -17.55
C LEU A 169 7.35 -13.44 -18.90
N ALA A 170 7.63 -14.74 -18.94
CA ALA A 170 7.59 -15.52 -20.18
C ALA A 170 6.19 -15.58 -20.81
N ARG A 171 5.13 -15.48 -19.99
CA ARG A 171 3.74 -15.52 -20.46
C ARG A 171 3.14 -14.17 -20.87
N GLN A 172 3.90 -13.06 -20.78
CA GLN A 172 3.37 -11.75 -21.13
C GLN A 172 3.10 -11.63 -22.63
N SER A 173 1.96 -11.06 -22.98
CA SER A 173 1.51 -10.84 -24.34
C SER A 173 2.50 -9.97 -25.12
N GLN A 174 2.66 -10.28 -26.40
CA GLN A 174 3.52 -9.53 -27.33
C GLN A 174 2.72 -8.70 -28.33
N THR A 175 1.45 -9.07 -28.56
CA THR A 175 0.52 -8.36 -29.44
C THR A 175 -0.77 -7.95 -28.73
N LEU A 176 -1.47 -6.96 -29.30
CA LEU A 176 -2.77 -6.52 -28.78
C LEU A 176 -3.80 -7.65 -28.80
N GLU A 177 -3.79 -8.48 -29.85
CA GLU A 177 -4.71 -9.61 -29.98
C GLU A 177 -4.49 -10.65 -28.88
N GLU A 178 -3.23 -10.99 -28.59
CA GLU A 178 -2.86 -11.86 -27.47
C GLU A 178 -3.34 -11.27 -26.14
N ALA A 179 -3.06 -9.98 -25.87
CA ALA A 179 -3.45 -9.31 -24.64
C ALA A 179 -4.98 -9.32 -24.44
N VAL A 180 -5.74 -9.11 -25.51
CA VAL A 180 -7.20 -9.18 -25.49
C VAL A 180 -7.68 -10.61 -25.19
N ASN A 181 -7.07 -11.62 -25.82
CA ASN A 181 -7.42 -13.02 -25.60
C ASN A 181 -7.11 -13.46 -24.17
N VAL A 182 -5.92 -13.12 -23.65
CA VAL A 182 -5.52 -13.37 -22.26
C VAL A 182 -6.48 -12.68 -21.28
N TYR A 183 -6.85 -11.42 -21.55
CA TYR A 183 -7.82 -10.71 -20.71
C TYR A 183 -9.18 -11.44 -20.65
N ILE A 184 -9.69 -11.89 -21.81
CA ILE A 184 -10.96 -12.63 -21.89
C ILE A 184 -10.85 -13.97 -21.20
N GLU A 185 -9.76 -14.70 -21.38
CA GLU A 185 -9.53 -16.01 -20.77
C GLU A 185 -9.47 -15.90 -19.23
N ARG A 186 -8.71 -14.94 -18.70
CA ARG A 186 -8.55 -14.75 -17.26
C ARG A 186 -9.83 -14.27 -16.57
N TRP A 187 -10.60 -13.39 -17.23
CA TRP A 187 -11.67 -12.63 -16.58
C TRP A 187 -13.08 -12.90 -17.13
N GLY A 188 -13.21 -13.74 -18.15
CA GLY A 188 -14.48 -14.07 -18.80
C GLY A 188 -15.19 -12.87 -19.45
N ARG A 189 -14.46 -11.78 -19.73
CA ARG A 189 -15.02 -10.49 -20.15
C ARG A 189 -14.12 -9.80 -21.14
N LYS A 190 -14.70 -8.99 -22.03
CA LYS A 190 -13.91 -8.14 -22.94
C LYS A 190 -13.20 -7.03 -22.15
N PRO A 191 -12.00 -6.63 -22.57
CA PRO A 191 -11.31 -5.48 -21.98
C PRO A 191 -12.13 -4.19 -22.14
N PRO A 192 -11.89 -3.18 -21.28
CA PRO A 192 -12.63 -1.92 -21.32
C PRO A 192 -12.38 -1.15 -22.62
N LYS A 193 -13.27 -0.18 -22.90
CA LYS A 193 -13.05 0.77 -24.01
C LYS A 193 -11.73 1.52 -23.79
N GLY A 194 -10.92 1.67 -24.84
CA GLY A 194 -9.60 2.31 -24.78
C GLY A 194 -8.46 1.37 -24.40
N PHE A 195 -8.71 0.05 -24.34
CA PHE A 195 -7.65 -0.93 -24.05
C PHE A 195 -6.56 -0.98 -25.12
N ASP A 196 -6.91 -0.75 -26.37
CA ASP A 196 -5.95 -0.58 -27.49
C ASP A 196 -5.03 0.61 -27.27
N GLU A 197 -5.57 1.75 -26.82
CA GLU A 197 -4.79 2.94 -26.49
C GLU A 197 -3.86 2.69 -25.29
N TRP A 198 -4.38 2.04 -24.24
CA TRP A 198 -3.57 1.60 -23.09
C TRP A 198 -2.45 0.66 -23.53
N TRP A 199 -2.73 -0.30 -24.43
CA TRP A 199 -1.73 -1.25 -24.93
C TRP A 199 -0.61 -0.53 -25.69
N HIS A 200 -0.96 0.39 -26.58
CA HIS A 200 0.03 1.19 -27.29
C HIS A 200 0.88 2.04 -26.34
N PHE A 201 0.27 2.62 -25.31
CA PHE A 201 0.98 3.31 -24.25
C PHE A 201 1.94 2.37 -23.50
N ALA A 202 1.48 1.19 -23.09
CA ALA A 202 2.27 0.22 -22.35
C ALA A 202 3.49 -0.25 -23.16
N LYS A 203 3.31 -0.53 -24.46
CA LYS A 203 4.40 -0.89 -25.37
C LYS A 203 5.38 0.26 -25.60
N ALA A 204 4.89 1.48 -25.79
CA ALA A 204 5.74 2.66 -26.00
C ALA A 204 6.58 3.01 -24.76
N ASN A 205 6.14 2.61 -23.56
CA ASN A 205 6.84 2.84 -22.30
C ASN A 205 7.52 1.56 -21.76
N ASN A 206 7.67 0.52 -22.58
CA ASN A 206 8.32 -0.74 -22.23
C ASN A 206 7.83 -1.35 -20.90
N VAL A 207 6.51 -1.32 -20.66
CA VAL A 207 5.90 -1.94 -19.48
C VAL A 207 6.18 -3.45 -19.51
N LEU A 208 6.80 -3.95 -18.44
CA LEU A 208 7.25 -5.35 -18.34
C LEU A 208 6.10 -6.35 -18.18
N LEU A 209 5.03 -5.96 -17.48
CA LEU A 209 3.94 -6.84 -17.09
C LEU A 209 2.59 -6.30 -17.60
N PRO A 210 2.36 -6.26 -18.93
CA PRO A 210 1.14 -5.68 -19.50
C PRO A 210 -0.14 -6.44 -19.12
N ASP A 211 -0.08 -7.73 -18.77
CA ASP A 211 -1.28 -8.55 -18.56
C ASP A 211 -1.72 -8.67 -17.08
N GLU A 212 -1.00 -8.08 -16.14
CA GLU A 212 -1.19 -8.28 -14.69
C GLU A 212 -2.21 -7.30 -14.08
N TYR A 213 -3.50 -7.63 -14.23
CA TYR A 213 -4.63 -6.85 -13.72
C TYR A 213 -5.31 -7.42 -12.47
N ASP A 214 -4.74 -8.46 -11.85
CA ASP A 214 -5.41 -9.26 -10.81
C ASP A 214 -5.95 -8.42 -9.66
N ALA A 215 -5.17 -7.47 -9.15
CA ALA A 215 -5.60 -6.60 -8.05
C ALA A 215 -6.83 -5.76 -8.43
N ILE A 216 -6.81 -5.16 -9.63
CA ILE A 216 -7.92 -4.36 -10.15
C ILE A 216 -9.14 -5.27 -10.32
N MET A 217 -8.98 -6.38 -11.04
CA MET A 217 -10.09 -7.24 -11.42
C MET A 217 -10.72 -7.95 -10.22
N ASN A 218 -9.92 -8.44 -9.28
CA ASN A 218 -10.43 -9.03 -8.03
C ASN A 218 -11.20 -8.01 -7.19
N SER A 219 -10.77 -6.74 -7.15
CA SER A 219 -11.48 -5.68 -6.42
C SER A 219 -12.79 -5.26 -7.08
N LEU A 220 -12.84 -5.25 -8.42
CA LEU A 220 -14.05 -4.89 -9.18
C LEU A 220 -15.04 -6.06 -9.31
N LEU A 221 -14.58 -7.30 -9.12
CA LEU A 221 -15.37 -8.50 -9.37
C LEU A 221 -16.74 -8.50 -8.65
N PRO A 222 -16.84 -8.18 -7.33
CA PRO A 222 -18.14 -8.14 -6.65
C PRO A 222 -19.14 -7.14 -7.27
N PHE A 223 -18.64 -6.04 -7.85
CA PHE A 223 -19.48 -5.00 -8.45
C PHE A 223 -20.11 -5.46 -9.77
N TYR A 224 -19.48 -6.39 -10.49
CA TYR A 224 -20.06 -6.95 -11.73
C TYR A 224 -21.32 -7.79 -11.49
N ALA A 225 -21.55 -8.25 -10.26
CA ALA A 225 -22.79 -8.91 -9.88
C ALA A 225 -23.91 -7.93 -9.51
N LEU A 226 -23.64 -6.64 -9.30
CA LEU A 226 -24.69 -5.70 -8.92
C LEU A 226 -25.56 -5.34 -10.13
N PRO A 227 -26.91 -5.31 -9.99
CA PRO A 227 -27.75 -4.67 -10.98
C PRO A 227 -27.32 -3.22 -11.22
N ILE A 228 -27.36 -2.76 -12.47
CA ILE A 228 -26.86 -1.42 -12.84
C ILE A 228 -27.55 -0.29 -12.06
N GLU A 229 -28.85 -0.44 -11.76
CA GLU A 229 -29.59 0.55 -10.97
C GLU A 229 -29.12 0.57 -9.51
N THR A 230 -28.82 -0.59 -8.94
CA THR A 230 -28.21 -0.68 -7.60
C THR A 230 -26.82 -0.05 -7.57
N LEU A 231 -26.00 -0.25 -8.60
CA LEU A 231 -24.69 0.37 -8.66
C LEU A 231 -24.79 1.91 -8.75
N LYS A 232 -25.72 2.44 -9.55
CA LYS A 232 -25.99 3.90 -9.64
C LYS A 232 -26.46 4.49 -8.31
N GLU A 233 -27.35 3.77 -7.61
CA GLU A 233 -27.82 4.14 -6.27
C GLU A 233 -26.63 4.24 -5.32
N ARG A 234 -25.76 3.22 -5.29
CA ARG A 234 -24.59 3.19 -4.40
C ARG A 234 -23.52 4.22 -4.74
N LEU A 235 -23.33 4.55 -6.01
CA LEU A 235 -22.49 5.68 -6.43
C LEU A 235 -23.03 6.98 -5.84
N THR A 236 -24.34 7.23 -5.96
CA THR A 236 -24.99 8.43 -5.43
C THR A 236 -24.94 8.49 -3.90
N GLU A 237 -25.01 7.35 -3.22
CA GLU A 237 -24.85 7.26 -1.77
C GLU A 237 -23.39 7.49 -1.34
N ALA A 238 -22.42 6.90 -2.03
CA ALA A 238 -20.99 7.05 -1.75
C ALA A 238 -20.55 8.53 -1.81
N GLU A 239 -21.09 9.28 -2.78
CA GLU A 239 -20.87 10.73 -2.93
C GLU A 239 -21.43 11.59 -1.79
N LYS A 240 -22.13 10.99 -0.82
CA LYS A 240 -22.65 11.68 0.37
C LYS A 240 -21.96 11.25 1.65
N ILE A 241 -21.05 10.27 1.58
CA ILE A 241 -20.33 9.79 2.75
C ILE A 241 -19.34 10.88 3.18
N PRO A 242 -19.39 11.36 4.44
CA PRO A 242 -18.40 12.30 4.95
C PRO A 242 -17.00 11.70 4.88
N GLU A 243 -15.98 12.56 4.90
CA GLU A 243 -14.57 12.16 4.86
C GLU A 243 -14.17 11.50 3.53
N THR A 244 -14.85 11.91 2.46
CA THR A 244 -14.57 11.49 1.10
C THR A 244 -14.61 12.68 0.13
N PHE A 245 -13.99 12.52 -1.03
CA PHE A 245 -14.08 13.44 -2.15
C PHE A 245 -14.37 12.69 -3.44
N THR A 246 -15.03 13.34 -4.39
CA THR A 246 -15.39 12.73 -5.67
C THR A 246 -14.71 13.48 -6.81
N LEU A 247 -14.01 12.74 -7.66
CA LEU A 247 -13.52 13.22 -8.95
C LEU A 247 -14.61 12.98 -9.99
N ILE A 248 -15.02 14.06 -10.64
CA ILE A 248 -16.06 14.05 -11.67
C ILE A 248 -15.37 14.40 -12.98
N VAL A 249 -15.21 13.39 -13.85
CA VAL A 249 -14.60 13.57 -15.16
C VAL A 249 -15.68 13.76 -16.20
N HIS A 250 -15.57 14.84 -16.96
CA HIS A 250 -16.40 15.12 -18.11
C HIS A 250 -15.66 16.05 -19.07
N ASP A 251 -15.86 15.87 -20.38
CA ASP A 251 -15.28 16.71 -21.43
C ASP A 251 -13.75 16.91 -21.32
N GLY A 252 -13.03 15.86 -20.90
CA GLY A 252 -11.57 15.89 -20.70
C GLY A 252 -11.11 16.77 -19.54
N LYS A 253 -12.00 17.14 -18.63
CA LYS A 253 -11.73 17.93 -17.42
C LYS A 253 -12.13 17.15 -16.18
N VAL A 254 -11.58 17.55 -15.04
CA VAL A 254 -11.91 16.99 -13.74
C VAL A 254 -12.46 18.09 -12.83
N GLU A 255 -13.66 17.86 -12.30
CA GLU A 255 -14.22 18.62 -11.20
C GLU A 255 -14.02 17.87 -9.89
N LEU A 256 -13.60 18.58 -8.85
CA LEU A 256 -13.41 18.04 -7.52
C LEU A 256 -14.59 18.42 -6.62
N GLN A 257 -15.33 17.43 -6.17
CA GLN A 257 -16.41 17.58 -5.20
C GLN A 257 -15.94 17.13 -3.81
N TRP A 258 -16.12 17.98 -2.81
CA TRP A 258 -15.93 17.64 -1.40
C TRP A 258 -17.27 17.29 -0.76
N ASN A 259 -17.30 16.21 0.01
CA ASN A 259 -18.56 15.73 0.60
C ASN A 259 -18.80 16.29 2.01
N ASP A 260 -17.83 17.02 2.56
CA ASP A 260 -17.91 17.75 3.83
C ASP A 260 -16.81 18.83 3.93
N ASP A 261 -16.99 19.79 4.85
CA ASP A 261 -16.04 20.88 5.08
C ASP A 261 -14.76 20.43 5.80
N TYR A 262 -14.81 19.35 6.59
CA TYR A 262 -13.63 18.84 7.30
C TYR A 262 -12.58 18.29 6.33
N SER A 263 -13.00 17.48 5.35
CA SER A 263 -12.17 16.99 4.26
C SER A 263 -11.57 18.12 3.44
N ARG A 264 -12.37 19.16 3.14
CA ARG A 264 -11.96 20.29 2.30
C ARG A 264 -10.95 21.19 3.00
N ASP A 265 -11.24 21.58 4.24
CA ASP A 265 -10.58 22.72 4.89
C ASP A 265 -9.70 22.32 6.08
N THR A 266 -9.93 21.15 6.68
CA THR A 266 -9.28 20.77 7.96
C THR A 266 -8.23 19.67 7.78
N TRP A 267 -8.54 18.62 7.02
CA TRP A 267 -7.60 17.51 6.83
C TRP A 267 -6.53 17.84 5.80
N TRP A 268 -5.32 18.11 6.28
CA TRP A 268 -4.21 18.65 5.48
C TRP A 268 -3.83 17.80 4.25
N ALA A 269 -4.03 16.48 4.29
CA ALA A 269 -3.63 15.57 3.24
C ALA A 269 -4.69 15.42 2.14
N SER A 270 -5.95 15.81 2.39
CA SER A 270 -7.05 15.61 1.45
C SER A 270 -6.80 16.27 0.11
N ARG A 271 -6.51 17.58 0.12
CA ARG A 271 -6.29 18.36 -1.10
C ARG A 271 -5.07 17.87 -1.89
N PRO A 272 -3.89 17.66 -1.27
CA PRO A 272 -2.76 17.04 -1.95
C PRO A 272 -3.05 15.68 -2.59
N ARG A 273 -3.86 14.81 -1.93
CA ARG A 273 -4.26 13.51 -2.48
C ARG A 273 -5.13 13.68 -3.72
N ALA A 274 -6.17 14.51 -3.63
CA ALA A 274 -7.05 14.80 -4.75
C ALA A 274 -6.29 15.41 -5.94
N ASP A 275 -5.46 16.43 -5.70
CA ASP A 275 -4.67 17.06 -6.75
C ASP A 275 -3.70 16.05 -7.40
N SER A 276 -3.02 15.22 -6.59
CA SER A 276 -2.11 14.19 -7.13
C SER A 276 -2.84 13.22 -8.07
N GLN A 277 -4.07 12.82 -7.73
CA GLN A 277 -4.88 11.94 -8.56
C GLN A 277 -5.33 12.60 -9.86
N ILE A 278 -5.74 13.86 -9.79
CA ILE A 278 -6.08 14.65 -10.98
C ILE A 278 -4.86 14.76 -11.91
N ASN A 279 -3.70 15.09 -11.36
CA ASN A 279 -2.47 15.24 -12.14
C ASN A 279 -2.00 13.92 -12.74
N LEU A 280 -2.15 12.79 -12.03
CA LEU A 280 -1.90 11.47 -12.59
C LEU A 280 -2.77 11.22 -13.83
N MET A 281 -4.05 11.61 -13.77
CA MET A 281 -5.01 11.37 -14.83
C MET A 281 -4.86 12.30 -16.04
N GLU A 282 -4.32 13.51 -15.84
CA GLU A 282 -4.22 14.56 -16.86
C GLU A 282 -3.69 14.08 -18.24
N PRO A 283 -2.60 13.29 -18.33
CA PRO A 283 -2.07 12.87 -19.63
C PRO A 283 -3.02 11.99 -20.45
N PHE A 284 -3.90 11.24 -19.78
CA PHE A 284 -4.80 10.27 -20.40
C PHE A 284 -6.28 10.58 -20.19
N ILE A 285 -6.62 11.72 -19.57
CA ILE A 285 -8.00 12.08 -19.20
C ILE A 285 -8.95 12.11 -20.40
N LYS A 286 -8.44 12.50 -21.58
CA LYS A 286 -9.18 12.54 -22.85
C LYS A 286 -9.68 11.17 -23.31
N HIS A 287 -9.10 10.08 -22.80
CA HIS A 287 -9.41 8.70 -23.19
C HIS A 287 -10.39 8.01 -22.24
N ILE A 288 -10.56 8.50 -21.00
CA ILE A 288 -11.36 7.81 -19.95
C ILE A 288 -12.87 8.04 -20.11
N GLY A 289 -13.27 9.06 -20.88
CA GLY A 289 -14.68 9.45 -21.02
C GLY A 289 -15.28 10.00 -19.73
N THR A 290 -16.60 10.13 -19.68
CA THR A 290 -17.30 10.63 -18.49
C THR A 290 -17.36 9.56 -17.41
N PHE A 291 -16.80 9.85 -16.23
CA PHE A 291 -16.92 8.96 -15.07
C PHE A 291 -16.85 9.73 -13.74
N ARG A 292 -17.29 9.07 -12.66
CA ARG A 292 -17.28 9.61 -11.29
C ARG A 292 -16.60 8.59 -10.39
N ALA A 293 -15.69 9.04 -9.54
CA ALA A 293 -14.94 8.19 -8.63
C ALA A 293 -14.80 8.84 -7.25
N THR A 294 -15.30 8.17 -6.22
CA THR A 294 -15.28 8.66 -4.83
C THR A 294 -14.12 8.02 -4.07
N PHE A 295 -13.28 8.86 -3.48
CA PHE A 295 -12.08 8.48 -2.74
C PHE A 295 -12.25 8.82 -1.27
N THR A 296 -11.79 7.95 -0.39
CA THR A 296 -11.68 8.28 1.04
C THR A 296 -10.45 9.15 1.30
N ILE A 297 -10.52 10.04 2.28
CA ILE A 297 -9.35 10.78 2.77
C ILE A 297 -8.48 9.94 3.72
N HIS A 298 -9.01 8.80 4.20
CA HIS A 298 -8.37 7.94 5.19
C HIS A 298 -7.41 6.93 4.58
N ASP A 299 -6.46 6.47 5.40
CA ASP A 299 -5.51 5.42 5.00
C ASP A 299 -6.13 4.03 5.10
N GLN A 300 -7.09 3.86 6.01
CA GLN A 300 -7.73 2.57 6.31
C GLN A 300 -8.96 2.33 5.42
N PRO A 301 -9.26 1.06 5.08
CA PRO A 301 -10.48 0.67 4.37
C PRO A 301 -11.72 0.82 5.26
N SER A 302 -12.90 0.88 4.64
CA SER A 302 -14.17 1.17 5.31
C SER A 302 -15.24 0.11 5.08
N VAL A 303 -15.19 -0.62 3.97
CA VAL A 303 -16.23 -1.57 3.56
C VAL A 303 -15.86 -2.98 4.01
N LEU A 304 -16.71 -3.64 4.79
CA LEU A 304 -16.57 -5.04 5.18
C LEU A 304 -17.92 -5.76 5.07
N LEU A 305 -18.02 -6.68 4.11
CA LEU A 305 -19.24 -7.45 3.88
C LEU A 305 -19.30 -8.69 4.79
N ASP A 306 -20.52 -9.15 5.06
CA ASP A 306 -20.74 -10.48 5.61
C ASP A 306 -20.39 -11.54 4.55
N TYR A 307 -19.82 -12.68 4.98
CA TYR A 307 -19.27 -13.72 4.12
C TYR A 307 -20.25 -14.23 3.07
N GLU A 308 -21.48 -14.58 3.47
CA GLU A 308 -22.49 -15.10 2.55
C GLU A 308 -22.82 -14.10 1.44
N ARG A 309 -22.83 -12.80 1.77
CA ARG A 309 -23.08 -11.75 0.80
C ARG A 309 -21.91 -11.60 -0.17
N GLN A 310 -20.69 -11.57 0.34
CA GLN A 310 -19.50 -11.50 -0.52
C GLN A 310 -19.39 -12.72 -1.43
N LYS A 311 -19.61 -13.92 -0.89
CA LYS A 311 -19.61 -15.19 -1.64
C LYS A 311 -20.66 -15.21 -2.74
N GLU A 312 -21.88 -14.76 -2.46
CA GLU A 312 -22.95 -14.68 -3.46
C GLU A 312 -22.56 -13.72 -4.60
N LEU A 313 -22.05 -12.52 -4.29
CA LEU A 313 -21.63 -11.55 -5.30
C LEU A 313 -20.49 -12.08 -6.18
N LEU A 314 -19.47 -12.67 -5.56
CA LEU A 314 -18.35 -13.27 -6.29
C LEU A 314 -18.81 -14.44 -7.17
N THR A 315 -19.72 -15.27 -6.67
CA THR A 315 -20.27 -16.41 -7.42
C THR A 315 -21.10 -15.93 -8.61
N ALA A 316 -22.00 -14.98 -8.40
CA ALA A 316 -22.82 -14.40 -9.46
C ALA A 316 -21.94 -13.74 -10.54
N ALA A 317 -20.95 -12.94 -10.14
CA ALA A 317 -20.05 -12.26 -11.07
C ALA A 317 -19.25 -13.23 -11.94
N ARG A 318 -18.68 -14.29 -11.35
CA ARG A 318 -17.94 -15.34 -12.09
C ARG A 318 -18.84 -16.12 -13.05
N GLN A 319 -20.13 -16.24 -12.74
CA GLN A 319 -21.12 -16.87 -13.63
C GLN A 319 -21.70 -15.91 -14.68
N GLY A 320 -21.27 -14.64 -14.71
CA GLY A 320 -21.86 -13.61 -15.59
C GLY A 320 -23.31 -13.29 -15.25
N LYS A 321 -23.73 -13.48 -13.99
CA LYS A 321 -25.08 -13.22 -13.50
C LYS A 321 -25.11 -12.00 -12.59
N ILE A 322 -26.30 -11.40 -12.49
CA ILE A 322 -26.59 -10.36 -11.51
C ILE A 322 -27.20 -10.97 -10.24
N SER A 323 -26.86 -10.39 -9.09
CA SER A 323 -27.42 -10.70 -7.78
C SER A 323 -28.91 -10.38 -7.75
N THR A 324 -29.71 -11.32 -7.24
CA THR A 324 -31.14 -11.11 -6.95
C THR A 324 -31.40 -10.71 -5.50
N HIS A 325 -30.35 -10.62 -4.67
CA HIS A 325 -30.46 -10.21 -3.29
C HIS A 325 -30.98 -8.77 -3.18
N PRO A 326 -31.87 -8.45 -2.22
CA PRO A 326 -32.28 -7.07 -1.94
C PRO A 326 -31.07 -6.17 -1.63
N ASN A 327 -31.19 -4.86 -1.87
CA ASN A 327 -30.12 -3.93 -1.54
C ASN A 327 -29.81 -4.01 -0.03
N GLU A 328 -28.52 -4.04 0.35
CA GLU A 328 -28.15 -4.25 1.75
C GLU A 328 -28.48 -3.02 2.58
N ILE A 329 -28.89 -3.26 3.83
CA ILE A 329 -28.96 -2.22 4.84
C ILE A 329 -27.55 -1.99 5.35
N ASP A 330 -27.04 -0.78 5.13
CA ASP A 330 -25.72 -0.39 5.61
C ASP A 330 -25.72 -0.24 7.14
N ARG A 331 -24.75 -0.87 7.78
CA ARG A 331 -24.55 -0.83 9.23
C ARG A 331 -23.15 -0.30 9.51
N ALA A 332 -23.05 0.55 10.54
CA ALA A 332 -21.77 1.03 11.03
C ALA A 332 -21.09 0.00 11.97
N GLU A 333 -20.82 -1.19 11.43
CA GLU A 333 -20.24 -2.33 12.15
C GLU A 333 -19.03 -2.86 11.36
N GLN A 334 -17.96 -3.22 12.08
CA GLN A 334 -16.87 -4.03 11.53
C GLN A 334 -16.80 -5.34 12.33
N ASN A 335 -17.09 -6.46 11.66
CA ASN A 335 -17.11 -7.77 12.28
C ASN A 335 -16.34 -8.79 11.43
N TRP A 336 -15.06 -8.95 11.75
CA TRP A 336 -14.15 -9.85 11.02
C TRP A 336 -14.63 -11.30 10.98
N LYS A 337 -15.27 -11.80 12.06
CA LYS A 337 -15.83 -13.16 12.10
C LYS A 337 -16.97 -13.34 11.10
N LYS A 338 -17.86 -12.35 10.97
CA LYS A 338 -18.96 -12.39 9.99
C LYS A 338 -18.47 -12.31 8.54
N ALA A 339 -17.32 -11.69 8.30
CA ALA A 339 -16.72 -11.61 6.97
C ALA A 339 -16.04 -12.93 6.53
N CYS A 340 -15.81 -13.85 7.45
CA CYS A 340 -15.19 -15.14 7.19
C CYS A 340 -16.20 -16.29 7.06
N ALA A 341 -15.80 -17.35 6.35
CA ALA A 341 -16.59 -18.55 6.21
C ALA A 341 -16.91 -19.18 7.59
N PRO A 342 -18.12 -19.73 7.82
CA PRO A 342 -18.45 -20.35 9.11
C PRO A 342 -17.50 -21.47 9.54
N ASP A 343 -16.89 -22.17 8.58
CA ASP A 343 -15.93 -23.26 8.78
C ASP A 343 -14.46 -22.84 8.71
N SER A 344 -14.18 -21.54 8.59
CA SER A 344 -12.81 -21.01 8.64
C SER A 344 -12.16 -21.26 10.01
N PRO A 345 -10.82 -21.40 10.08
CA PRO A 345 -10.09 -21.50 11.35
C PRO A 345 -10.51 -20.43 12.36
N LEU A 346 -10.70 -19.19 11.91
CA LEU A 346 -11.16 -18.10 12.76
C LEU A 346 -12.52 -18.35 13.43
N ASN A 347 -13.50 -18.87 12.68
CA ASN A 347 -14.84 -19.10 13.20
C ASN A 347 -14.95 -20.40 14.00
N LYS A 348 -14.08 -21.38 13.72
CA LYS A 348 -13.90 -22.57 14.55
C LYS A 348 -13.19 -22.30 15.87
N GLY A 349 -12.50 -21.15 15.99
CA GLY A 349 -11.71 -20.80 17.16
C GLY A 349 -10.44 -21.64 17.26
N GLU A 350 -9.85 -21.99 16.11
CA GLU A 350 -8.56 -22.66 16.06
C GLU A 350 -7.47 -21.72 16.62
N GLU A 351 -6.56 -22.26 17.42
CA GLU A 351 -5.43 -21.52 17.96
C GLU A 351 -4.19 -21.79 17.09
N GLU A 352 -3.56 -20.72 16.62
CA GLU A 352 -2.33 -20.80 15.86
C GLU A 352 -1.15 -20.86 16.83
N LEU A 353 -0.32 -21.90 16.71
CA LEU A 353 0.87 -22.07 17.53
C LEU A 353 2.03 -21.30 16.91
N GLU A 354 2.74 -20.54 17.73
CA GLU A 354 3.97 -19.88 17.30
C GLU A 354 5.04 -20.93 16.95
N ALA A 355 5.72 -20.73 15.82
CA ALA A 355 6.77 -21.61 15.33
C ALA A 355 7.96 -20.78 14.82
N SER A 356 9.10 -20.90 15.50
CA SER A 356 10.34 -20.16 15.21
C SER A 356 11.01 -20.54 13.89
N ASP A 357 10.60 -21.66 13.31
CA ASP A 357 11.15 -22.26 12.08
C ASP A 357 10.16 -22.22 10.90
N SER A 358 9.12 -21.40 10.99
CA SER A 358 8.14 -21.18 9.92
C SER A 358 8.33 -19.84 9.22
N PHE A 359 8.02 -19.78 7.92
CA PHE A 359 8.34 -18.67 7.03
C PHE A 359 7.19 -18.36 6.07
N ILE A 360 7.07 -17.11 5.67
CA ILE A 360 6.05 -16.67 4.72
C ILE A 360 6.49 -17.04 3.30
N SER A 361 5.75 -17.92 2.62
CA SER A 361 5.91 -18.22 1.19
C SER A 361 4.97 -17.41 0.31
N SER A 362 3.81 -17.01 0.84
CA SER A 362 2.81 -16.21 0.14
C SER A 362 2.22 -15.17 1.08
N HIS A 363 2.60 -13.90 0.89
CA HIS A 363 2.15 -12.82 1.75
C HIS A 363 0.62 -12.67 1.78
N LEU A 364 -0.06 -12.81 0.64
CA LEU A 364 -1.52 -12.66 0.58
C LEU A 364 -2.25 -13.78 1.32
N ALA A 365 -1.76 -15.02 1.23
CA ALA A 365 -2.35 -16.15 1.95
C ALA A 365 -2.03 -16.08 3.45
N ALA A 366 -0.76 -15.79 3.78
CA ALA A 366 -0.33 -15.63 5.16
C ALA A 366 -1.07 -14.48 5.86
N MET A 367 -1.50 -13.43 5.16
CA MET A 367 -2.28 -12.32 5.73
C MET A 367 -3.80 -12.54 5.69
N ASP A 368 -4.28 -13.73 5.32
CA ASP A 368 -5.71 -14.06 5.36
C ASP A 368 -6.18 -14.23 6.81
N ILE A 369 -6.91 -13.23 7.30
CA ILE A 369 -7.45 -13.15 8.66
C ILE A 369 -8.37 -14.35 8.98
N CYS A 370 -9.02 -14.92 7.98
CA CYS A 370 -9.90 -16.08 8.18
C CYS A 370 -9.11 -17.36 8.45
N GLN A 371 -7.90 -17.47 7.88
CA GLN A 371 -7.00 -18.63 8.03
C GLN A 371 -6.06 -18.48 9.23
N HIS A 372 -5.70 -17.25 9.58
CA HIS A 372 -4.74 -16.92 10.64
C HIS A 372 -5.40 -16.08 11.75
N PRO A 373 -6.13 -16.73 12.69
CA PRO A 373 -6.90 -16.03 13.71
C PRO A 373 -6.05 -15.23 14.71
N SER A 374 -4.75 -15.55 14.83
CA SER A 374 -3.81 -14.85 15.70
C SER A 374 -3.76 -13.34 15.42
N TYR A 375 -4.04 -12.92 14.18
CA TYR A 375 -4.04 -11.50 13.80
C TYR A 375 -5.10 -10.66 14.52
N LEU A 376 -6.22 -11.24 14.93
CA LEU A 376 -7.23 -10.48 15.70
C LEU A 376 -6.67 -9.92 17.02
N GLU A 377 -5.60 -10.52 17.54
CA GLU A 377 -5.01 -10.15 18.82
C GLU A 377 -3.64 -9.48 18.68
N ASN A 378 -3.08 -9.35 17.46
CA ASN A 378 -1.75 -8.75 17.26
C ASN A 378 -1.64 -7.78 16.06
N HIS A 379 -2.67 -7.64 15.23
CA HIS A 379 -2.66 -6.74 14.07
C HIS A 379 -3.33 -5.40 14.40
N GLY A 380 -2.60 -4.27 14.24
CA GLY A 380 -3.05 -2.93 14.65
C GLY A 380 -4.46 -2.55 14.18
N MET A 381 -4.76 -2.78 12.90
CA MET A 381 -6.08 -2.48 12.33
C MET A 381 -7.21 -3.39 12.89
N LEU A 382 -6.91 -4.61 13.30
CA LEU A 382 -7.89 -5.57 13.83
C LEU A 382 -8.12 -5.39 15.34
N LEU A 383 -7.11 -4.86 16.03
CA LEU A 383 -7.20 -4.46 17.43
C LEU A 383 -8.12 -3.26 17.65
N GLU A 384 -8.24 -2.39 16.65
CA GLU A 384 -9.20 -1.29 16.67
C GLU A 384 -10.63 -1.80 16.52
N LYS A 385 -11.50 -1.43 17.47
CA LYS A 385 -12.93 -1.62 17.32
C LYS A 385 -13.52 -0.45 16.55
N LYS A 386 -14.02 -0.71 15.34
CA LYS A 386 -14.76 0.28 14.54
C LYS A 386 -16.26 0.23 14.81
N ASN A 387 -16.89 1.40 14.90
CA ASN A 387 -18.32 1.60 15.12
C ASN A 387 -18.79 2.91 14.46
N SER A 388 -20.01 3.35 14.75
CA SER A 388 -20.59 4.59 14.20
C SER A 388 -19.81 5.87 14.45
N ASP A 389 -18.99 5.90 15.50
CA ASP A 389 -18.27 7.08 15.97
C ASP A 389 -16.79 7.02 15.59
N THR A 390 -16.37 5.97 14.87
CA THR A 390 -14.99 5.83 14.38
C THR A 390 -14.82 6.39 12.98
N HIS A 391 -13.58 6.77 12.67
CA HIS A 391 -13.17 7.36 11.41
C HIS A 391 -12.01 6.52 10.82
N PRO A 392 -12.11 6.03 9.56
CA PRO A 392 -13.30 6.05 8.73
C PRO A 392 -14.45 5.26 9.36
N LYS A 393 -15.67 5.67 9.07
CA LYS A 393 -16.87 4.96 9.48
C LYS A 393 -16.94 3.60 8.76
N PRO A 394 -17.15 2.48 9.46
CA PRO A 394 -17.30 1.18 8.80
C PRO A 394 -18.64 1.08 8.06
N HIS A 395 -18.66 0.31 6.99
CA HIS A 395 -19.82 0.07 6.14
C HIS A 395 -19.98 -1.43 5.85
N THR A 396 -21.20 -1.95 5.96
CA THR A 396 -21.55 -3.34 5.57
C THR A 396 -22.24 -3.42 4.22
N LYS A 397 -22.41 -2.28 3.54
CA LYS A 397 -22.89 -2.18 2.16
C LYS A 397 -21.70 -1.98 1.23
N LEU A 398 -21.68 -2.69 0.08
CA LEU A 398 -20.59 -2.60 -0.88
C LEU A 398 -20.68 -1.29 -1.66
N TYR A 399 -19.95 -0.27 -1.22
CA TYR A 399 -19.80 1.01 -1.92
C TYR A 399 -18.56 1.03 -2.82
N PRO A 400 -18.62 1.69 -4.00
CA PRO A 400 -17.48 1.84 -4.90
C PRO A 400 -16.56 2.98 -4.41
N ILE A 401 -16.00 2.84 -3.21
CA ILE A 401 -15.06 3.80 -2.61
C ILE A 401 -13.63 3.37 -2.95
N LEU A 402 -12.84 4.31 -3.45
CA LEU A 402 -11.43 4.12 -3.73
C LEU A 402 -10.58 4.44 -2.48
N VAL A 403 -9.66 3.56 -2.13
CA VAL A 403 -8.83 3.63 -0.90
C VAL A 403 -7.36 3.33 -1.20
N PRO A 404 -6.39 4.01 -0.54
CA PRO A 404 -4.97 3.71 -0.73
C PRO A 404 -4.53 2.32 -0.22
N SER A 405 -5.24 1.75 0.76
CA SER A 405 -4.90 0.44 1.32
C SER A 405 -6.13 -0.33 1.80
N LYS A 406 -6.06 -1.67 1.75
CA LYS A 406 -7.13 -2.57 2.21
C LYS A 406 -6.59 -3.93 2.64
N THR A 407 -7.39 -4.72 3.34
CA THR A 407 -7.14 -6.17 3.50
C THR A 407 -7.79 -6.96 2.35
N ALA A 408 -7.50 -8.26 2.30
CA ALA A 408 -8.18 -9.19 1.39
C ALA A 408 -9.71 -9.26 1.61
N LEU A 409 -10.21 -8.95 2.81
CA LEU A 409 -11.63 -9.06 3.16
C LEU A 409 -12.44 -7.79 2.87
N ASN A 410 -11.78 -6.63 2.77
CA ASN A 410 -12.49 -5.37 2.57
C ASN A 410 -13.09 -5.27 1.16
N GLY A 411 -14.20 -4.54 1.03
CA GLY A 411 -14.90 -4.33 -0.25
C GLY A 411 -14.43 -3.10 -1.04
N ASP A 412 -13.63 -2.23 -0.44
CA ASP A 412 -13.12 -1.01 -1.06
C ASP A 412 -12.25 -1.32 -2.30
N ILE A 413 -12.12 -0.35 -3.21
CA ILE A 413 -11.34 -0.48 -4.45
C ILE A 413 -9.94 0.12 -4.19
N PRO A 414 -8.86 -0.68 -4.22
CA PRO A 414 -7.53 -0.16 -3.95
C PRO A 414 -7.07 0.77 -5.09
N VAL A 415 -6.40 1.85 -4.72
CA VAL A 415 -5.70 2.75 -5.65
C VAL A 415 -4.25 2.89 -5.23
N THR A 416 -3.37 3.09 -6.22
CA THR A 416 -1.97 3.39 -5.95
C THR A 416 -1.85 4.70 -5.18
N PRO A 417 -1.24 4.71 -3.99
CA PRO A 417 -0.94 5.96 -3.29
C PRO A 417 0.02 6.81 -4.13
N ILE A 418 -0.26 8.11 -4.26
CA ILE A 418 0.47 9.04 -5.12
C ILE A 418 0.75 10.36 -4.39
N GLY A 419 1.69 11.14 -4.92
CA GLY A 419 2.11 12.40 -4.30
C GLY A 419 3.09 12.18 -3.15
N LYS A 420 2.89 12.87 -2.02
CA LYS A 420 3.77 12.71 -0.83
C LYS A 420 3.79 11.27 -0.30
N ASP A 421 2.68 10.56 -0.43
CA ASP A 421 2.54 9.17 0.06
C ASP A 421 3.27 8.15 -0.85
N GLY A 422 3.67 8.56 -2.06
CA GLY A 422 4.40 7.73 -3.03
C GLY A 422 5.71 8.35 -3.53
N ARG A 423 6.23 9.38 -2.84
CA ARG A 423 7.45 10.10 -3.26
C ARG A 423 8.68 9.23 -3.00
N ARG A 424 9.57 9.15 -4.00
CA ARG A 424 10.95 8.69 -3.78
C ARG A 424 11.73 9.79 -3.07
N ASP A 425 12.06 9.57 -1.81
CA ASP A 425 13.01 10.41 -1.11
C ASP A 425 14.44 10.02 -1.51
N ASP A 426 15.33 11.01 -1.59
CA ASP A 426 16.76 10.75 -1.71
C ASP A 426 17.23 10.07 -0.43
N VAL A 427 17.64 8.81 -0.56
CA VAL A 427 18.12 7.99 0.56
C VAL A 427 19.55 8.33 0.98
N GLY A 428 20.22 9.22 0.24
CA GLY A 428 21.61 9.61 0.48
C GLY A 428 22.59 8.49 0.12
N HIS A 429 23.76 8.49 0.77
CA HIS A 429 24.76 7.45 0.56
C HIS A 429 24.30 6.11 1.17
N ASP A 430 23.96 5.15 0.32
CA ASP A 430 23.78 3.76 0.74
C ASP A 430 25.15 3.04 0.77
N PRO A 431 25.65 2.61 1.95
CA PRO A 431 26.94 1.94 2.04
C PRO A 431 26.89 0.55 1.44
N GLU A 432 28.01 0.09 0.90
CA GLU A 432 28.24 -1.30 0.46
C GLU A 432 27.69 -2.31 1.48
N TRP A 433 27.08 -3.40 1.00
CA TRP A 433 26.47 -4.43 1.85
C TRP A 433 27.40 -4.91 2.97
N SER A 434 28.66 -5.19 2.63
CA SER A 434 29.71 -5.64 3.58
C SER A 434 30.05 -4.63 4.68
N ARG A 435 29.68 -3.35 4.49
CA ARG A 435 29.88 -2.26 5.45
C ARG A 435 28.61 -1.92 6.24
N LYS A 436 27.46 -2.50 5.90
CA LYS A 436 26.23 -2.31 6.68
C LYS A 436 26.40 -2.96 8.05
N SER A 437 25.84 -2.34 9.09
CA SER A 437 25.83 -2.98 10.41
C SER A 437 24.94 -4.21 10.38
N GLY A 438 25.39 -5.34 10.94
CA GLY A 438 24.55 -6.55 11.15
C GLY A 438 23.50 -6.40 12.25
N LYS A 439 22.84 -5.23 12.31
CA LYS A 439 21.82 -4.89 13.30
C LYS A 439 20.50 -4.63 12.59
N LEU A 440 19.42 -5.13 13.19
CA LEU A 440 18.07 -4.75 12.77
C LEU A 440 17.83 -3.30 13.18
N TYR A 441 17.38 -2.47 12.25
CA TYR A 441 17.09 -1.05 12.49
C TYR A 441 15.65 -0.73 12.14
N TRP A 442 14.96 -0.04 13.04
CA TRP A 442 13.68 0.59 12.73
C TRP A 442 13.55 1.91 13.46
N ARG A 443 13.05 2.92 12.73
CA ARG A 443 12.76 4.24 13.25
C ARG A 443 11.47 4.78 12.64
N GLY A 444 10.54 5.18 13.48
CA GLY A 444 9.29 5.75 13.03
C GLY A 444 8.32 5.97 14.17
N LEU A 445 7.28 6.75 13.90
CA LEU A 445 6.21 6.97 14.86
C LEU A 445 5.45 5.66 15.11
N ALA A 446 4.79 5.53 16.26
CA ALA A 446 3.86 4.45 16.56
C ALA A 446 2.52 4.62 15.80
N THR A 447 2.54 4.61 14.47
CA THR A 447 1.31 4.61 13.65
C THR A 447 0.82 3.19 13.36
N GLY A 448 -0.38 3.05 12.79
CA GLY A 448 -0.99 1.75 12.46
C GLY A 448 -2.14 1.35 13.38
N LEU A 449 -2.38 2.14 14.45
CA LEU A 449 -3.69 2.23 15.08
C LEU A 449 -3.89 3.56 15.86
N GLN A 450 -5.07 3.77 16.41
CA GLN A 450 -5.35 4.78 17.43
C GLN A 450 -4.94 4.32 18.83
N HIS A 451 -3.93 4.97 19.42
CA HIS A 451 -3.46 4.72 20.80
C HIS A 451 -4.40 5.31 21.85
N ASN A 452 -5.60 4.72 21.94
CA ASN A 452 -6.60 5.15 22.92
C ASN A 452 -6.34 4.49 24.29
N LYS A 453 -5.69 5.24 25.19
CA LYS A 453 -5.44 4.79 26.58
C LYS A 453 -6.71 4.43 27.36
N LYS A 454 -7.87 4.97 26.99
CA LYS A 454 -9.17 4.66 27.62
C LYS A 454 -9.77 3.34 27.13
N ALA A 455 -9.40 2.87 25.93
CA ALA A 455 -9.91 1.64 25.33
C ALA A 455 -9.15 0.37 25.79
N GLY A 456 -8.19 0.52 26.71
CA GLY A 456 -7.43 -0.57 27.30
C GLY A 456 -5.99 -0.66 26.81
N ALA A 457 -5.33 -1.78 27.15
CA ALA A 457 -3.91 -2.00 26.85
C ALA A 457 -3.63 -2.71 25.51
N LYS A 458 -4.68 -3.07 24.75
CA LYS A 458 -4.57 -3.86 23.51
C LYS A 458 -3.66 -3.24 22.45
N TRP A 459 -3.52 -1.91 22.41
CA TRP A 459 -2.58 -1.22 21.51
C TRP A 459 -1.13 -1.71 21.65
N ARG A 460 -0.73 -2.21 22.83
CA ARG A 460 0.60 -2.79 23.07
C ARG A 460 0.86 -4.07 22.27
N GLN A 461 -0.20 -4.71 21.78
CA GLN A 461 -0.10 -5.87 20.91
C GLN A 461 0.06 -5.51 19.44
N SER A 462 0.07 -4.23 19.07
CA SER A 462 0.33 -3.85 17.68
C SER A 462 1.78 -4.11 17.28
N HIS A 463 2.01 -4.34 15.98
CA HIS A 463 3.32 -4.75 15.45
C HIS A 463 4.50 -3.91 15.95
N ARG A 464 4.38 -2.58 15.90
CA ARG A 464 5.46 -1.65 16.25
C ARG A 464 5.72 -1.65 17.76
N GLU A 465 4.67 -1.76 18.56
CA GLU A 465 4.77 -1.78 20.02
C GLU A 465 5.37 -3.10 20.51
N ARG A 466 4.93 -4.24 19.95
CA ARG A 466 5.55 -5.55 20.25
C ARG A 466 7.03 -5.56 19.91
N LEU A 467 7.40 -5.07 18.72
CA LEU A 467 8.80 -4.98 18.30
C LEU A 467 9.61 -4.07 19.23
N HIS A 468 9.03 -2.92 19.62
CA HIS A 468 9.66 -2.00 20.55
C HIS A 468 9.91 -2.62 21.92
N PHE A 469 8.90 -3.24 22.52
CA PHE A 469 9.03 -3.88 23.83
C PHE A 469 10.03 -5.04 23.78
N LEU A 470 9.98 -5.86 22.72
CA LEU A 470 10.91 -6.97 22.54
C LEU A 470 12.37 -6.50 22.44
N ALA A 471 12.65 -5.43 21.70
CA ALA A 471 14.00 -4.87 21.61
C ALA A 471 14.53 -4.24 22.89
N ASN A 472 13.63 -3.73 23.73
CA ASN A 472 13.98 -2.97 24.92
C ASN A 472 13.82 -3.78 26.21
N ASP A 473 13.45 -5.06 26.10
CA ASP A 473 13.35 -5.96 27.23
C ASP A 473 14.76 -6.21 27.81
N LYS A 474 14.89 -6.02 29.13
CA LYS A 474 16.14 -6.19 29.89
C LYS A 474 16.10 -7.39 30.84
N SER A 475 15.04 -8.19 30.77
CA SER A 475 14.88 -9.37 31.60
C SER A 475 15.81 -10.51 31.18
N ASP A 476 15.94 -11.48 32.08
CA ASP A 476 16.63 -12.76 31.83
C ASP A 476 15.70 -13.80 31.19
N ALA A 477 14.53 -13.40 30.68
CA ALA A 477 13.66 -14.30 29.92
C ALA A 477 14.35 -14.71 28.62
N TYR A 478 14.06 -15.92 28.14
CA TYR A 478 14.62 -16.47 26.91
C TYR A 478 13.59 -16.45 25.79
N THR A 479 14.07 -16.35 24.56
CA THR A 479 13.29 -16.58 23.36
C THR A 479 14.08 -17.47 22.40
N GLU A 480 13.35 -18.20 21.57
CA GLU A 480 13.93 -19.02 20.53
C GLU A 480 14.21 -18.17 19.29
N VAL A 481 15.41 -18.33 18.72
CA VAL A 481 15.80 -17.66 17.48
C VAL A 481 16.47 -18.66 16.54
N LEU A 482 16.22 -18.49 15.25
CA LEU A 482 16.95 -19.22 14.24
C LEU A 482 18.32 -18.55 14.00
N SER A 483 19.39 -19.23 14.41
CA SER A 483 20.76 -18.70 14.36
C SER A 483 21.55 -19.32 13.21
N PRO A 484 22.23 -18.51 12.37
CA PRO A 484 22.97 -19.03 11.22
C PRO A 484 24.18 -19.87 11.67
N VAL A 485 24.40 -20.99 10.99
CA VAL A 485 25.59 -21.84 11.14
C VAL A 485 26.60 -21.48 10.04
N GLY A 486 27.54 -20.61 10.41
CA GLY A 486 28.53 -20.07 9.47
C GLY A 486 27.89 -19.24 8.35
N SER A 487 28.48 -19.27 7.14
CA SER A 487 27.96 -18.57 5.95
C SER A 487 27.26 -19.52 4.97
N SER A 488 26.87 -20.71 5.44
CA SER A 488 26.37 -21.76 4.56
C SER A 488 24.87 -21.63 4.26
N GLY A 489 24.12 -20.77 4.94
CA GLY A 489 22.65 -20.77 4.85
C GLY A 489 21.99 -21.91 5.63
N GLU A 490 22.77 -22.68 6.41
CA GLU A 490 22.26 -23.52 7.50
C GLU A 490 21.96 -22.66 8.72
N ALA A 491 21.04 -23.12 9.55
CA ALA A 491 20.73 -22.51 10.82
C ALA A 491 20.31 -23.53 11.89
N GLU A 492 20.39 -23.15 13.15
CA GLU A 492 19.92 -23.94 14.27
C GLU A 492 19.02 -23.12 15.18
N LEU A 493 18.06 -23.78 15.83
CA LEU A 493 17.26 -23.13 16.87
C LEU A 493 18.15 -22.94 18.09
N ALA A 494 18.28 -21.69 18.53
CA ALA A 494 19.04 -21.30 19.70
C ALA A 494 18.13 -20.55 20.67
N GLN A 495 18.30 -20.80 21.96
CA GLN A 495 17.66 -20.04 23.02
C GLN A 495 18.55 -18.86 23.41
N MET A 496 18.04 -17.64 23.32
CA MET A 496 18.78 -16.42 23.66
C MET A 496 18.06 -15.57 24.72
N PRO A 497 18.78 -14.98 25.69
CA PRO A 497 18.19 -14.03 26.62
C PRO A 497 17.68 -12.77 25.89
N LEU A 498 16.50 -12.27 26.25
CA LEU A 498 15.90 -11.08 25.64
C LEU A 498 16.81 -9.83 25.75
N LYS A 499 17.50 -9.67 26.88
CA LYS A 499 18.47 -8.59 27.08
C LYS A 499 19.60 -8.54 26.04
N GLU A 500 19.93 -9.67 25.39
CA GLU A 500 20.95 -9.74 24.36
C GLU A 500 20.45 -9.31 22.98
N LEU A 501 19.13 -9.41 22.73
CA LEU A 501 18.51 -8.89 21.50
C LEU A 501 18.65 -7.37 21.39
N ALA A 502 18.59 -6.67 22.52
CA ALA A 502 18.76 -5.22 22.60
C ALA A 502 20.11 -4.72 22.04
N CYS A 503 21.17 -5.55 22.08
CA CYS A 503 22.47 -5.21 21.51
C CYS A 503 22.50 -5.38 19.98
N ARG A 504 21.65 -6.28 19.46
CA ARG A 504 21.52 -6.63 18.04
C ARG A 504 20.49 -5.75 17.33
N TRP A 505 19.55 -5.15 18.05
CA TRP A 505 18.49 -4.32 17.47
C TRP A 505 18.69 -2.84 17.86
N LYS A 506 18.42 -1.93 16.93
CA LYS A 506 18.44 -0.49 17.17
C LYS A 506 17.09 0.09 16.79
N LEU A 507 16.25 0.32 17.80
CA LEU A 507 14.93 0.90 17.64
C LEU A 507 14.86 2.32 18.19
N ALA A 508 14.25 3.22 17.44
CA ALA A 508 13.92 4.57 17.90
C ALA A 508 12.47 4.89 17.52
N MET A 509 11.59 5.02 18.53
CA MET A 509 10.24 5.57 18.32
C MET A 509 10.27 7.09 18.27
#